data_AF-A0A1X7J5Z7-F1
#
_entry.id   AF-A0A1X7J5Z7-F1
#
_cell.length_a   1.000
_cell.length_b   1.000
_cell.length_c   1.000
_cell.angle_alpha   90.00
_cell.angle_beta   90.00
_cell.angle_gamma   90.00
#
_symmetry.space_group_name_H-M   'P 1'
#
loop_
_entity.id
_entity.type
_entity.pdbx_description
1 polymer ?
#
loop_
_entity_poly.entity_id
_entity_poly.type
_entity_poly.pdbx_seq_one_letter_code
_entity_poly.pdbx_strand_id
1 'polypeptide(L)'
;MNAILGGGFADPPTQSAHAFRALLEAMARPGRIHEVTGAAPPAPISVAAGVALLTLTDSTTPLHLAGPADSEALRVWIGFHTGAPLVPADEAQFALGHWHDLQPLSRFRIGEPAYPDRSATLIVELYQLEPQGARLTGPGIRDEARLSLPEIGAFRSNRALFPLGLDFILTCGSRLAALPRSTIVEDI
;
A
#
# COMPACT_ATOMS: atom_id res chain seq x y z
N MET A 1 -5.56 26.40 -8.43
CA MET A 1 -4.98 25.40 -9.37
C MET A 1 -3.53 25.05 -9.04
N ASN A 2 -2.62 26.00 -8.71
CA ASN A 2 -1.20 25.67 -8.44
C ASN A 2 -0.92 24.76 -7.22
N ALA A 3 -1.73 24.80 -6.16
CA ALA A 3 -1.48 23.99 -4.97
C ALA A 3 -1.77 22.48 -5.16
N ILE A 4 -2.59 22.12 -6.16
CA ILE A 4 -3.03 20.74 -6.40
C ILE A 4 -2.01 19.96 -7.24
N LEU A 5 -1.18 20.65 -8.04
CA LEU A 5 -0.14 20.06 -8.89
C LEU A 5 1.25 20.04 -8.22
N GLY A 6 1.35 20.64 -7.03
CA GLY A 6 2.54 20.54 -6.19
C GLY A 6 2.50 19.28 -5.31
N GLY A 7 3.55 19.06 -4.53
CA GLY A 7 3.57 17.99 -3.53
C GLY A 7 4.07 16.62 -4.02
N GLY A 8 4.60 16.55 -5.24
CA GLY A 8 5.53 15.48 -5.64
C GLY A 8 6.90 15.63 -4.98
N PHE A 9 7.80 14.69 -5.28
CA PHE A 9 9.20 14.78 -4.84
C PHE A 9 9.88 16.05 -5.39
N ALA A 10 10.59 16.77 -4.52
CA ALA A 10 11.37 17.95 -4.87
C ALA A 10 12.71 17.60 -5.56
N ASP A 11 13.30 16.46 -5.19
CA ASP A 11 14.44 15.83 -5.88
C ASP A 11 14.03 14.40 -6.27
N PRO A 12 13.34 14.24 -7.43
CA PRO A 12 12.72 12.96 -7.79
C PRO A 12 13.70 11.79 -7.82
N PRO A 13 14.90 11.86 -8.42
CA PRO A 13 15.83 10.73 -8.42
C PRO A 13 16.25 10.28 -7.02
N THR A 14 16.67 11.22 -6.17
CA THR A 14 17.16 10.89 -4.82
C THR A 14 16.03 10.39 -3.92
N GLN A 15 14.90 11.13 -3.89
CA GLN A 15 13.80 10.81 -2.99
C GLN A 15 13.07 9.53 -3.40
N SER A 16 12.91 9.26 -4.71
CA SER A 16 12.34 7.99 -5.17
C SER A 16 13.23 6.80 -4.80
N ALA A 17 14.56 6.93 -4.89
CA ALA A 17 15.48 5.86 -4.49
C ALA A 17 15.41 5.57 -2.98
N HIS A 18 15.29 6.60 -2.13
CA HIS A 18 15.10 6.43 -0.70
C HIS A 18 13.74 5.80 -0.37
N ALA A 19 12.67 6.28 -1.00
CA ALA A 19 11.32 5.75 -0.84
C ALA A 19 11.23 4.28 -1.29
N PHE A 20 11.81 3.95 -2.44
CA PHE A 20 11.85 2.59 -2.96
C PHE A 20 12.58 1.65 -2.00
N ARG A 21 13.72 2.09 -1.43
CA ARG A 21 14.43 1.30 -0.41
C ARG A 21 13.58 1.08 0.84
N ALA A 22 12.85 2.09 1.31
CA ALA A 22 11.98 1.96 2.47
C ALA A 22 10.83 0.97 2.22
N LEU A 23 10.19 1.05 1.06
CA LEU A 23 9.13 0.13 0.64
C LEU A 23 9.66 -1.31 0.47
N LEU A 24 10.83 -1.46 -0.16
CA LEU A 24 11.49 -2.76 -0.31
C LEU A 24 11.82 -3.38 1.05
N GLU A 25 12.36 -2.61 1.98
CA GLU A 25 12.65 -3.09 3.35
C GLU A 25 11.37 -3.44 4.11
N ALA A 26 10.29 -2.65 3.97
CA ALA A 26 9.00 -2.95 4.58
C ALA A 26 8.43 -4.29 4.08
N MET A 27 8.50 -4.54 2.77
CA MET A 27 8.09 -5.80 2.15
C MET A 27 8.99 -6.98 2.56
N ALA A 28 10.31 -6.77 2.61
CA ALA A 28 11.29 -7.81 2.95
C ALA A 28 11.33 -8.14 4.45
N ARG A 29 10.84 -7.25 5.30
CA ARG A 29 10.80 -7.39 6.77
C ARG A 29 9.41 -7.05 7.31
N PRO A 30 8.40 -7.89 7.02
CA PRO A 30 7.01 -7.59 7.36
C PRO A 30 6.85 -7.30 8.86
N GLY A 31 6.04 -6.29 9.19
CA GLY A 31 5.87 -5.82 10.56
C GLY A 31 6.82 -4.72 11.01
N ARG A 32 7.87 -4.40 10.24
CA ARG A 32 8.72 -3.22 10.54
C ARG A 32 8.08 -1.95 9.99
N ILE A 33 8.06 -0.92 10.84
CA ILE A 33 7.58 0.41 10.48
C ILE A 33 8.76 1.26 10.01
N HIS A 34 8.59 1.91 8.87
CA HIS A 34 9.53 2.82 8.25
C HIS A 34 8.92 4.22 8.17
N GLU A 35 9.72 5.24 8.47
CA GLU A 35 9.34 6.63 8.20
C GLU A 35 9.76 7.03 6.79
N VAL A 36 8.86 7.73 6.11
CA VAL A 36 9.08 8.25 4.76
C VAL A 36 8.63 9.71 4.68
N THR A 37 9.27 10.46 3.78
CA THR A 37 9.00 11.88 3.54
C THR A 37 9.11 12.19 2.05
N GLY A 38 8.78 13.42 1.67
CA GLY A 38 9.02 13.93 0.32
C GLY A 38 7.77 14.07 -0.55
N ALA A 39 6.65 13.48 -0.15
CA ALA A 39 5.35 13.73 -0.78
C ALA A 39 4.48 14.64 0.11
N ALA A 40 3.64 15.46 -0.52
CA ALA A 40 2.58 16.23 0.11
C ALA A 40 1.29 16.10 -0.74
N PRO A 41 0.67 14.91 -0.76
CA PRO A 41 -0.52 14.68 -1.58
C PRO A 41 -1.74 15.48 -1.05
N PRO A 42 -2.76 15.69 -1.89
CA PRO A 42 -4.04 16.19 -1.42
C PRO A 42 -4.65 15.29 -0.34
N ALA A 43 -5.32 15.90 0.64
CA ALA A 43 -6.15 15.18 1.60
C ALA A 43 -7.20 14.30 0.86
N PRO A 44 -7.62 13.16 1.43
CA PRO A 44 -7.39 12.73 2.81
C PRO A 44 -6.17 11.80 3.00
N ILE A 45 -5.35 11.58 1.98
CA ILE A 45 -4.33 10.53 2.05
C ILE A 45 -3.04 11.03 2.71
N SER A 46 -2.33 10.13 3.37
CA SER A 46 -1.14 10.48 4.13
C SER A 46 0.11 10.70 3.26
N VAL A 47 1.16 11.28 3.87
CA VAL A 47 2.49 11.38 3.25
C VAL A 47 2.99 10.00 2.81
N ALA A 48 2.82 8.98 3.65
CA ALA A 48 3.24 7.63 3.34
C ALA A 48 2.49 7.04 2.13
N ALA A 49 1.18 7.26 2.02
CA ALA A 49 0.41 6.85 0.85
C ALA A 49 0.86 7.59 -0.42
N GLY A 50 1.08 8.91 -0.33
CA GLY A 50 1.63 9.70 -1.43
C GLY A 50 3.00 9.22 -1.89
N VAL A 51 3.90 8.93 -0.94
CA VAL A 51 5.23 8.37 -1.24
C VAL A 51 5.11 7.01 -1.94
N ALA A 52 4.23 6.13 -1.47
CA ALA A 52 4.00 4.84 -2.10
C ALA A 52 3.50 5.00 -3.54
N LEU A 53 2.53 5.88 -3.78
CA LEU A 53 2.01 6.18 -5.12
C LEU A 53 3.11 6.70 -6.06
N LEU A 54 3.85 7.73 -5.65
CA LEU A 54 4.92 8.33 -6.47
C LEU A 54 6.04 7.36 -6.80
N THR A 55 6.25 6.35 -5.96
CA THR A 55 7.35 5.40 -6.11
C THR A 55 6.96 4.17 -6.90
N LEU A 56 5.70 3.72 -6.77
CA LEU A 56 5.26 2.41 -7.28
C LEU A 56 4.32 2.50 -8.48
N THR A 57 3.80 3.69 -8.78
CA THR A 57 2.84 3.85 -9.88
C THR A 57 3.41 4.70 -11.01
N ASP A 58 3.04 4.33 -12.23
CA ASP A 58 3.30 5.06 -13.46
C ASP A 58 2.18 4.80 -14.49
N SER A 59 2.34 5.33 -15.70
CA SER A 59 1.38 5.18 -16.83
C SER A 59 1.03 3.74 -17.23
N THR A 60 1.76 2.75 -16.75
CA THR A 60 1.59 1.31 -17.05
C THR A 60 1.02 0.50 -15.89
N THR A 61 0.79 1.13 -14.73
CA THR A 61 0.28 0.47 -13.52
C THR A 61 -1.14 0.96 -13.19
N PRO A 62 -2.20 0.25 -13.60
CA PRO A 62 -3.57 0.64 -13.28
C PRO A 62 -3.84 0.75 -11.78
N LEU A 63 -4.46 1.85 -11.38
CA LEU A 63 -4.72 2.21 -9.99
C LEU A 63 -6.23 2.34 -9.72
N HIS A 64 -6.70 1.72 -8.65
CA HIS A 64 -8.05 1.93 -8.15
C HIS A 64 -8.04 2.87 -6.93
N LEU A 65 -8.92 3.88 -6.94
CA LEU A 65 -9.15 4.75 -5.77
C LEU A 65 -10.47 4.35 -5.13
N ALA A 66 -10.46 4.09 -3.82
CA ALA A 66 -11.62 3.65 -3.08
C ALA A 66 -12.09 4.72 -2.08
N GLY A 67 -13.42 4.90 -1.99
CA GLY A 67 -14.06 5.77 -1.00
C GLY A 67 -13.58 7.23 -1.11
N PRO A 68 -13.32 7.90 0.03
CA PRO A 68 -12.89 9.30 0.03
C PRO A 68 -11.56 9.60 -0.67
N ALA A 69 -10.74 8.57 -0.94
CA ALA A 69 -9.52 8.75 -1.75
C ALA A 69 -9.87 9.09 -3.20
N ASP A 70 -11.04 8.70 -3.71
CA ASP A 70 -11.48 8.98 -5.06
C ASP A 70 -12.01 10.42 -5.23
N SER A 71 -11.15 11.39 -4.95
CA SER A 71 -11.44 12.82 -5.05
C SER A 71 -10.86 13.41 -6.34
N GLU A 72 -11.51 14.45 -6.88
CA GLU A 72 -11.01 15.18 -8.05
C GLU A 72 -9.57 15.67 -7.84
N ALA A 73 -9.25 16.20 -6.66
CA ALA A 73 -7.92 16.70 -6.35
C ALA A 73 -6.86 15.60 -6.44
N LEU A 74 -7.16 14.41 -5.88
CA LEU A 74 -6.23 13.30 -5.93
C LEU A 74 -6.09 12.71 -7.34
N ARG A 75 -7.19 12.61 -8.09
CA ARG A 75 -7.16 12.17 -9.50
C ARG A 75 -6.25 13.06 -10.36
N VAL A 76 -6.37 14.38 -10.20
CA VAL A 76 -5.53 15.37 -10.90
C VAL A 76 -4.07 15.23 -10.47
N TRP A 77 -3.80 15.08 -9.17
CA TRP A 77 -2.45 14.92 -8.64
C TRP A 77 -1.76 13.65 -9.15
N ILE A 78 -2.46 12.51 -9.15
CA ILE A 78 -1.98 11.24 -9.71
C ILE A 78 -1.71 11.38 -11.21
N GLY A 79 -2.66 11.92 -11.97
CA GLY A 79 -2.51 12.11 -13.42
C GLY A 79 -1.31 12.98 -13.78
N PHE A 80 -1.01 13.99 -12.96
CA PHE A 80 0.15 14.86 -13.18
C PHE A 80 1.48 14.21 -12.79
N HIS A 81 1.56 13.56 -11.62
CA HIS A 81 2.82 13.08 -11.08
C HIS A 81 3.23 11.68 -11.54
N THR A 82 2.27 10.79 -11.77
CA THR A 82 2.55 9.38 -12.11
C THR A 82 1.93 8.99 -13.45
N GLY A 83 0.84 9.65 -13.84
CA GLY A 83 0.09 9.29 -15.04
C GLY A 83 -0.62 7.94 -14.94
N ALA A 84 -0.74 7.38 -13.74
CA ALA A 84 -1.35 6.06 -13.55
C ALA A 84 -2.82 6.03 -14.02
N PRO A 85 -3.20 5.06 -14.87
CA PRO A 85 -4.57 4.95 -15.35
C PRO A 85 -5.49 4.54 -14.20
N LEU A 86 -6.59 5.29 -14.02
CA LEU A 86 -7.57 4.99 -12.98
C LEU A 86 -8.60 3.98 -13.48
N VAL A 87 -8.77 2.87 -12.77
CA VAL A 87 -9.58 1.72 -13.20
C VAL A 87 -10.48 1.18 -12.09
N PRO A 88 -11.48 0.34 -12.44
CA PRO A 88 -12.20 -0.48 -11.46
C PRO A 88 -11.27 -1.45 -10.71
N ALA A 89 -11.75 -1.97 -9.59
CA ALA A 89 -10.93 -2.74 -8.65
C ALA A 89 -10.40 -4.08 -9.21
N ASP A 90 -11.15 -4.72 -10.10
CA ASP A 90 -10.80 -5.99 -10.76
C ASP A 90 -9.75 -5.85 -11.86
N GLU A 91 -9.53 -4.64 -12.37
CA GLU A 91 -8.48 -4.33 -13.36
C GLU A 91 -7.21 -3.75 -12.71
N ALA A 92 -7.27 -3.41 -11.42
CA ALA A 92 -6.21 -2.73 -10.71
C ALA A 92 -4.95 -3.58 -10.53
N GLN A 93 -3.78 -2.95 -10.60
CA GLN A 93 -2.51 -3.48 -10.07
C GLN A 93 -2.20 -2.87 -8.70
N PHE A 94 -2.58 -1.61 -8.48
CA PHE A 94 -2.54 -0.96 -7.18
C PHE A 94 -3.93 -0.47 -6.79
N ALA A 95 -4.21 -0.43 -5.49
CA ALA A 95 -5.40 0.26 -5.00
C ALA A 95 -5.07 1.11 -3.78
N LEU A 96 -5.79 2.21 -3.61
CA LEU A 96 -5.65 3.11 -2.47
C LEU A 96 -7.00 3.40 -1.82
N GLY A 97 -7.07 3.27 -0.50
CA GLY A 97 -8.24 3.66 0.29
C GLY A 97 -8.07 3.32 1.76
N HIS A 98 -9.05 3.67 2.58
CA HIS A 98 -9.11 3.15 3.94
C HIS A 98 -9.51 1.68 3.92
N TRP A 99 -9.22 0.96 5.01
CA TRP A 99 -9.49 -0.49 5.09
C TRP A 99 -10.93 -0.87 4.69
N HIS A 100 -11.93 -0.12 5.17
CA HIS A 100 -13.33 -0.42 4.92
C HIS A 100 -13.74 -0.15 3.46
N ASP A 101 -13.18 0.87 2.82
CA ASP A 101 -13.46 1.23 1.42
C ASP A 101 -12.89 0.21 0.43
N LEU A 102 -11.85 -0.51 0.86
CA LEU A 102 -11.21 -1.58 0.09
C LEU A 102 -11.98 -2.91 0.15
N GLN A 103 -13.02 -3.03 0.99
CA GLN A 103 -13.80 -4.26 1.07
C GLN A 103 -14.86 -4.36 -0.05
N PRO A 104 -15.26 -5.58 -0.44
CA PRO A 104 -14.63 -6.85 -0.11
C PRO A 104 -13.33 -7.06 -0.90
N LEU A 105 -12.30 -7.66 -0.28
CA LEU A 105 -11.01 -7.91 -0.95
C LEU A 105 -11.11 -8.81 -2.20
N SER A 106 -12.15 -9.65 -2.28
CA SER A 106 -12.39 -10.56 -3.41
C SER A 106 -12.62 -9.87 -4.75
N ARG A 107 -12.84 -8.55 -4.76
CA ARG A 107 -12.96 -7.76 -5.99
C ARG A 107 -11.61 -7.48 -6.67
N PHE A 108 -10.49 -7.72 -5.99
CA PHE A 108 -9.15 -7.48 -6.52
C PHE A 108 -8.53 -8.77 -7.06
N ARG A 109 -7.63 -8.64 -8.04
CA ARG A 109 -6.88 -9.79 -8.58
C ARG A 109 -5.90 -10.32 -7.56
N ILE A 110 -5.95 -11.62 -7.29
CA ILE A 110 -5.04 -12.33 -6.38
C ILE A 110 -3.83 -12.96 -7.09
N GLY A 111 -3.65 -12.66 -8.38
CA GLY A 111 -2.70 -13.33 -9.26
C GLY A 111 -3.26 -14.61 -9.86
N GLU A 112 -2.49 -15.20 -10.77
CA GLU A 112 -2.83 -16.47 -11.43
C GLU A 112 -1.82 -17.55 -11.02
N PRO A 113 -2.16 -18.85 -11.04
CA PRO A 113 -1.21 -19.90 -10.65
C PRO A 113 0.12 -19.87 -11.42
N ALA A 114 0.08 -19.51 -12.71
CA ALA A 114 1.28 -19.36 -13.54
C ALA A 114 2.02 -18.03 -13.32
N TYR A 115 1.32 -17.01 -12.79
CA TYR A 115 1.79 -15.64 -12.61
C TYR A 115 1.27 -15.07 -11.27
N PRO A 116 1.70 -15.62 -10.11
CA PRO A 116 1.17 -15.20 -8.82
C PRO A 116 1.50 -13.73 -8.53
N ASP A 117 2.58 -13.21 -9.09
CA ASP A 117 3.02 -11.82 -9.04
C ASP A 117 2.04 -10.83 -9.70
N ARG A 118 1.13 -11.29 -10.57
CA ARG A 118 0.07 -10.46 -11.19
C ARG A 118 -1.13 -10.22 -10.28
N SER A 119 -0.91 -10.13 -8.98
CA SER A 119 -1.94 -9.72 -8.03
C SER A 119 -1.98 -8.20 -7.90
N ALA A 120 -3.04 -7.68 -7.28
CA ALA A 120 -3.05 -6.31 -6.81
C ALA A 120 -2.23 -6.15 -5.52
N THR A 121 -1.62 -4.98 -5.35
CA THR A 121 -1.05 -4.50 -4.09
C THR A 121 -1.96 -3.39 -3.54
N LEU A 122 -2.40 -3.52 -2.30
CA LEU A 122 -3.30 -2.55 -1.67
C LEU A 122 -2.50 -1.61 -0.76
N ILE A 123 -2.57 -0.31 -1.05
CA ILE A 123 -2.07 0.78 -0.19
C ILE A 123 -3.23 1.16 0.74
N VAL A 124 -3.13 0.76 2.00
CA VAL A 124 -4.21 0.87 2.99
C VAL A 124 -3.91 2.04 3.92
N GLU A 125 -4.73 3.09 3.85
CA GLU A 125 -4.66 4.21 4.78
C GLU A 125 -5.30 3.84 6.13
N LEU A 126 -4.54 3.98 7.21
CA LEU A 126 -4.93 3.63 8.58
C LEU A 126 -4.89 4.85 9.49
N TYR A 127 -5.76 4.86 10.50
CA TYR A 127 -5.75 5.87 11.55
C TYR A 127 -4.59 5.70 12.54
N GLN A 128 -4.04 4.49 12.66
CA GLN A 128 -2.93 4.17 13.54
C GLN A 128 -2.06 3.07 12.91
N LEU A 129 -0.75 3.17 13.12
CA LEU A 129 0.22 2.16 12.71
C LEU A 129 1.32 2.08 13.77
N GLU A 130 1.31 1.02 14.57
CA GLU A 130 2.12 0.86 15.77
C GLU A 130 2.76 -0.54 15.83
N PRO A 131 3.94 -0.69 16.45
CA PRO A 131 4.65 -1.96 16.53
C PRO A 131 4.07 -2.88 17.64
N GLN A 132 2.74 -2.98 17.70
CA GLN A 132 1.98 -3.71 18.72
C GLN A 132 0.69 -4.25 18.13
N GLY A 133 0.10 -5.29 18.72
CA GLY A 133 -1.11 -5.93 18.20
C GLY A 133 -0.82 -7.36 17.71
N ALA A 134 -1.26 -7.65 16.49
CA ALA A 134 -1.19 -8.99 15.90
C ALA A 134 0.25 -9.52 15.87
N ARG A 135 0.41 -10.81 16.12
CA ARG A 135 1.70 -11.50 16.03
C ARG A 135 1.93 -11.93 14.59
N LEU A 136 3.11 -11.58 14.06
CA LEU A 136 3.50 -11.84 12.67
C LEU A 136 4.68 -12.80 12.63
N THR A 137 4.60 -13.81 11.75
CA THR A 137 5.70 -14.75 11.45
C THR A 137 5.75 -15.06 9.96
N GLY A 138 6.81 -15.75 9.52
CA GLY A 138 7.01 -16.15 8.12
C GLY A 138 8.24 -15.52 7.47
N PRO A 139 8.34 -15.55 6.13
CA PRO A 139 9.50 -15.03 5.41
C PRO A 139 9.83 -13.58 5.78
N GLY A 140 11.11 -13.29 6.00
CA GLY A 140 11.59 -11.96 6.40
C GLY A 140 11.51 -11.66 7.90
N ILE A 141 10.89 -12.52 8.70
CA ILE A 141 10.78 -12.41 10.16
C ILE A 141 11.60 -13.52 10.80
N ARG A 142 12.56 -13.16 11.67
CA ARG A 142 13.44 -14.13 12.33
C ARG A 142 12.70 -14.96 13.39
N ASP A 143 12.06 -14.29 14.34
CA ASP A 143 11.40 -14.91 15.49
C ASP A 143 9.91 -14.55 15.49
N GLU A 144 9.58 -13.29 15.78
CA GLU A 144 8.25 -12.71 15.61
C GLU A 144 8.36 -11.19 15.38
N ALA A 145 7.31 -10.62 14.80
CA ALA A 145 7.07 -9.17 14.77
C ALA A 145 5.65 -8.87 15.26
N ARG A 146 5.40 -7.61 15.64
CA ARG A 146 4.07 -7.14 16.04
C ARG A 146 3.69 -5.89 15.26
N LEU A 147 2.44 -5.85 14.83
CA LEU A 147 1.91 -4.73 14.06
C LEU A 147 0.43 -4.53 14.33
N SER A 148 0.01 -3.28 14.42
CA SER A 148 -1.40 -2.93 14.55
C SER A 148 -2.05 -3.15 13.19
N LEU A 149 -3.03 -4.05 13.12
CA LEU A 149 -3.77 -4.36 11.90
C LEU A 149 -5.23 -3.93 12.04
N PRO A 150 -5.90 -3.52 10.95
CA PRO A 150 -7.31 -3.14 10.99
C PRO A 150 -8.24 -4.34 11.30
N GLU A 151 -7.79 -5.55 10.99
CA GLU A 151 -8.41 -6.82 11.36
C GLU A 151 -7.37 -7.95 11.23
N ILE A 152 -7.75 -9.20 11.52
CA ILE A 152 -6.87 -10.38 11.40
C ILE A 152 -7.45 -11.43 10.43
N GLY A 153 -8.78 -11.57 10.37
CA GLY A 153 -9.46 -12.59 9.58
C GLY A 153 -9.18 -12.51 8.09
N ALA A 154 -9.26 -11.33 7.49
CA ALA A 154 -8.96 -11.12 6.08
C ALA A 154 -7.51 -11.47 5.72
N PHE A 155 -6.53 -11.10 6.56
CA PHE A 155 -5.12 -11.41 6.28
C PHE A 155 -4.82 -12.90 6.41
N ARG A 156 -5.41 -13.59 7.39
CA ARG A 156 -5.34 -15.07 7.48
C ARG A 156 -5.95 -15.73 6.24
N SER A 157 -7.12 -15.26 5.82
CA SER A 157 -7.81 -15.77 4.62
C SER A 157 -6.98 -15.54 3.36
N ASN A 158 -6.35 -14.37 3.23
CA ASN A 158 -5.43 -14.05 2.14
C ASN A 158 -4.19 -14.97 2.15
N ARG A 159 -3.59 -15.20 3.32
CA ARG A 159 -2.43 -16.10 3.47
C ARG A 159 -2.76 -17.56 3.12
N ALA A 160 -3.99 -17.99 3.35
CA ALA A 160 -4.43 -19.35 2.99
C ALA A 160 -4.43 -19.61 1.47
N LEU A 161 -4.40 -18.55 0.65
CA LEU A 161 -4.36 -18.63 -0.82
C LEU A 161 -2.95 -18.77 -1.39
N PHE A 162 -1.90 -18.69 -0.56
CA PHE A 162 -0.50 -18.70 -1.01
C PHE A 162 -0.21 -19.88 -1.96
N PRO A 163 0.41 -19.66 -3.14
CA PRO A 163 1.14 -18.44 -3.55
C PRO A 163 0.29 -17.30 -4.11
N LEU A 164 -1.03 -17.49 -4.27
CA LEU A 164 -1.94 -16.40 -4.64
C LEU A 164 -2.27 -15.53 -3.42
N GLY A 165 -2.79 -14.34 -3.68
CA GLY A 165 -3.21 -13.39 -2.66
C GLY A 165 -2.81 -11.97 -2.99
N LEU A 166 -3.21 -11.04 -2.14
CA LEU A 166 -2.89 -9.63 -2.21
C LEU A 166 -1.69 -9.33 -1.31
N ASP A 167 -0.90 -8.35 -1.70
CA ASP A 167 0.11 -7.74 -0.84
C ASP A 167 -0.40 -6.39 -0.32
N PHE A 168 0.03 -6.00 0.88
CA PHE A 168 -0.48 -4.80 1.54
C PHE A 168 0.66 -3.88 1.97
N ILE A 169 0.52 -2.60 1.65
CA ILE A 169 1.33 -1.50 2.19
C ILE A 169 0.40 -0.71 3.11
N LEU A 170 0.69 -0.72 4.41
CA LEU A 170 -0.12 -0.05 5.42
C LEU A 170 0.49 1.33 5.68
N THR A 171 -0.29 2.39 5.54
CA THR A 171 0.17 3.79 5.63
C THR A 171 -0.56 4.54 6.73
N CYS A 172 0.15 5.41 7.45
CA CYS A 172 -0.41 6.27 8.48
C CYS A 172 0.52 7.48 8.72
N GLY A 173 0.08 8.68 8.34
CA GLY A 173 0.92 9.88 8.43
C GLY A 173 2.20 9.74 7.58
N SER A 174 3.38 9.83 8.19
CA SER A 174 4.68 9.60 7.54
C SER A 174 5.19 8.16 7.69
N ARG A 175 4.41 7.26 8.28
CA ARG A 175 4.82 5.88 8.58
C ARG A 175 4.22 4.91 7.58
N LEU A 176 5.00 3.92 7.18
CA LEU A 176 4.52 2.76 6.45
C LEU A 176 5.09 1.46 7.01
N ALA A 177 4.33 0.38 6.83
CA ALA A 177 4.78 -0.99 7.02
C ALA A 177 4.19 -1.83 5.89
N ALA A 178 4.59 -3.09 5.76
CA ALA A 178 3.98 -3.98 4.78
C ALA A 178 3.64 -5.34 5.36
N LEU A 179 2.69 -5.98 4.70
CA LEU A 179 2.23 -7.32 4.98
C LEU A 179 2.09 -8.08 3.65
N PRO A 180 3.17 -8.72 3.15
CA PRO A 180 3.09 -9.59 1.99
C PRO A 180 2.14 -10.76 2.24
N ARG A 181 1.58 -11.33 1.17
CA ARG A 181 0.63 -12.46 1.22
C ARG A 181 1.18 -13.71 1.92
N SER A 182 2.50 -13.84 2.04
CA SER A 182 3.15 -14.96 2.73
C SER A 182 3.20 -14.81 4.25
N THR A 183 2.92 -13.62 4.79
CA THR A 183 2.98 -13.36 6.23
C THR A 183 1.87 -14.12 6.96
N ILE A 184 2.24 -14.81 8.03
CA ILE A 184 1.32 -15.50 8.93
C ILE A 184 0.91 -14.51 10.01
N VAL A 185 -0.41 -14.34 10.19
CA VAL A 185 -0.99 -13.40 11.16
C VAL A 185 -1.75 -14.18 12.23
N GLU A 186 -1.45 -13.90 13.49
CA GLU A 186 -2.08 -14.53 14.65
C GLU A 186 -2.61 -13.48 15.64
N ASP A 187 -3.72 -13.82 16.30
CA ASP A 187 -4.22 -13.07 17.45
C ASP A 187 -3.22 -13.17 18.62
N ILE A 188 -3.43 -12.31 19.62
CA ILE A 188 -2.71 -12.35 20.91
C ILE A 188 -3.23 -13.50 21.76
#